data_AF-A0AAT9I101-F1
#
_entry.id   AF-A0AAT9I101-F1
#
_cell.length_a   1.000
_cell.length_b   1.000
_cell.length_c   1.000
_cell.angle_alpha   90.00
_cell.angle_beta   90.00
_cell.angle_gamma   90.00
#
_symmetry.space_group_name_H-M   'P 1'
#
loop_
_entity.id
_entity.type
_entity.pdbx_description
1 polymer ?
#
loop_
_entity_poly.entity_id
_entity_poly.type
_entity_poly.pdbx_seq_one_letter_code
_entity_poly.pdbx_strand_id
1 'polypeptide(L)'
;MSIRAVHNEYVLLELVAKGDQQAFEDLFHAYHQQLAEYIFRLTESQEMTEDIVQDVFIKLWMKRETLPGLNNFIHYLFILSRNHTFNCLRKKANQEVRHREWARQFEEETYMNTAPENDYSTLIETAVSKLPPQQQKVYLLSRHQRLKHEEIAAQLGISAETSKKHIKLALRAITQYVHQHMDTVILLILLSIFANRYTPFCGQPALFL
;
A
#
# COMPACT_ATOMS: atom_id res chain seq x y z
N MET A 1 -7.12 20.47 -27.32
CA MET A 1 -7.36 20.02 -28.71
C MET A 1 -8.46 18.98 -28.69
N SER A 2 -9.51 19.16 -29.49
CA SER A 2 -10.58 18.18 -29.67
C SER A 2 -10.16 17.10 -30.67
N ILE A 3 -10.62 15.86 -30.45
CA ILE A 3 -10.60 14.81 -31.47
C ILE A 3 -11.40 15.32 -32.67
N ARG A 4 -10.88 15.12 -33.88
CA ARG A 4 -11.48 15.61 -35.13
C ARG A 4 -12.11 14.47 -35.93
N ALA A 5 -13.16 14.82 -36.67
CA ALA A 5 -13.89 13.90 -37.53
C ALA A 5 -13.00 13.42 -38.68
N VAL A 6 -13.20 12.17 -39.08
CA VAL A 6 -12.54 11.56 -40.23
C VAL A 6 -13.49 11.56 -41.42
N HIS A 7 -12.95 11.63 -42.64
CA HIS A 7 -13.74 11.54 -43.86
C HIS A 7 -14.43 10.16 -43.95
N ASN A 8 -15.71 10.14 -44.33
CA ASN A 8 -16.54 8.93 -44.37
C ASN A 8 -16.74 8.20 -43.02
N GLU A 9 -16.65 8.92 -41.88
CA GLU A 9 -16.90 8.35 -40.54
C GLU A 9 -18.17 7.49 -40.49
N TYR A 10 -19.27 7.96 -41.06
CA TYR A 10 -20.53 7.21 -41.08
C TYR A 10 -20.42 5.84 -41.75
N VAL A 11 -19.81 5.78 -42.95
CA VAL A 11 -19.64 4.53 -43.71
C VAL A 11 -18.71 3.56 -42.97
N LEU A 12 -17.63 4.08 -42.38
CA LEU A 12 -16.71 3.32 -41.55
C LEU A 12 -17.44 2.68 -40.35
N LEU A 13 -18.26 3.45 -39.63
CA LEU A 13 -19.01 2.93 -38.49
C LEU A 13 -20.03 1.86 -38.89
N GLU A 14 -20.68 1.97 -40.05
CA GLU A 14 -21.58 0.93 -40.57
C GLU A 14 -20.85 -0.38 -40.88
N LEU A 15 -19.69 -0.30 -41.53
CA LEU A 15 -18.88 -1.48 -41.85
C LEU A 15 -18.35 -2.15 -40.58
N VAL A 16 -17.86 -1.34 -39.64
CA VAL A 16 -17.43 -1.81 -38.31
C VAL A 16 -18.57 -2.50 -37.57
N ALA A 17 -19.79 -1.97 -37.63
CA ALA A 17 -20.96 -2.60 -37.01
C ALA A 17 -21.27 -3.98 -37.59
N LYS A 18 -20.99 -4.21 -38.87
CA LYS A 18 -21.13 -5.51 -39.55
C LYS A 18 -19.96 -6.47 -39.27
N GLY A 19 -18.97 -6.05 -38.49
CA GLY A 19 -17.81 -6.86 -38.12
C GLY A 19 -16.66 -6.81 -39.13
N ASP A 20 -16.64 -5.82 -40.02
CA ASP A 20 -15.52 -5.60 -40.94
C ASP A 20 -14.27 -5.18 -40.14
N GLN A 21 -13.25 -6.05 -40.16
CA GLN A 21 -11.99 -5.83 -39.45
C GLN A 21 -11.14 -4.75 -40.11
N GLN A 22 -11.15 -4.64 -41.44
CA GLN A 22 -10.36 -3.64 -42.16
C GLN A 22 -10.91 -2.24 -41.87
N ALA A 23 -12.24 -2.10 -41.87
CA ALA A 23 -12.89 -0.84 -41.49
C ALA A 23 -12.57 -0.44 -40.05
N PHE A 24 -12.40 -1.42 -39.15
CA PHE A 24 -12.01 -1.14 -37.77
C PHE A 24 -10.54 -0.74 -37.64
N GLU A 25 -9.65 -1.34 -38.42
CA GLU A 25 -8.25 -0.95 -38.50
C GLU A 25 -8.10 0.48 -39.04
N ASP A 26 -8.85 0.84 -40.07
CA ASP A 26 -8.89 2.20 -40.62
C ASP A 26 -9.40 3.21 -39.58
N LEU A 27 -10.46 2.86 -38.85
CA LEU A 27 -10.97 3.66 -37.74
C LEU A 27 -9.92 3.81 -36.63
N PHE A 28 -9.21 2.72 -36.30
CA PHE A 28 -8.13 2.73 -35.33
C PHE A 28 -7.02 3.69 -35.75
N HIS A 29 -6.48 3.56 -36.96
CA HIS A 29 -5.41 4.43 -37.44
C HIS A 29 -5.80 5.90 -37.47
N ALA A 30 -7.06 6.21 -37.79
CA ALA A 30 -7.52 7.58 -37.87
C ALA A 30 -7.68 8.27 -36.50
N TYR A 31 -8.09 7.52 -35.47
CA TYR A 31 -8.37 8.06 -34.13
C TYR A 31 -7.26 7.79 -33.09
N HIS A 32 -6.42 6.78 -33.29
CA HIS A 32 -5.43 6.32 -32.32
C HIS A 32 -4.50 7.44 -31.86
N GLN A 33 -3.82 8.13 -32.78
CA GLN A 33 -2.86 9.18 -32.41
C GLN A 33 -3.54 10.32 -31.65
N GLN A 34 -4.70 10.79 -32.12
CA GLN A 34 -5.43 11.88 -31.49
C GLN A 34 -5.89 11.52 -30.07
N LEU A 35 -6.31 10.26 -29.88
CA LEU A 35 -6.75 9.73 -28.60
C LEU A 35 -5.57 9.54 -27.64
N ALA A 36 -4.46 9.00 -28.12
CA ALA A 36 -3.22 8.83 -27.36
C ALA A 36 -2.68 10.18 -26.89
N GLU A 37 -2.59 11.18 -27.75
CA GLU A 37 -2.17 12.54 -27.36
C GLU A 37 -3.11 13.16 -26.31
N TYR A 38 -4.42 12.91 -26.40
CA TYR A 38 -5.37 13.38 -25.40
C TYR A 38 -5.18 12.71 -24.05
N ILE A 39 -5.07 11.38 -24.03
CA ILE A 39 -4.91 10.60 -22.81
C ILE A 39 -3.55 10.87 -22.17
N PHE A 40 -2.48 10.96 -22.96
CA PHE A 40 -1.13 11.24 -22.46
C PHE A 40 -1.05 12.55 -21.67
N ARG A 41 -1.75 13.60 -22.13
CA ARG A 41 -1.82 14.88 -21.39
C ARG A 41 -2.53 14.77 -20.04
N LEU A 42 -3.30 13.71 -19.80
CA LEU A 42 -3.99 13.47 -18.54
C LEU A 42 -3.21 12.52 -17.62
N THR A 43 -2.50 11.55 -18.21
CA THR A 43 -1.81 10.49 -17.47
C THR A 43 -0.33 10.77 -17.24
N GLU A 44 0.29 11.59 -18.10
CA GLU A 44 1.72 11.87 -18.17
C GLU A 44 2.58 10.58 -18.16
N SER A 45 2.00 9.47 -18.65
CA SER A 45 2.57 8.14 -18.61
C SER A 45 2.30 7.44 -19.93
N GLN A 46 3.36 7.10 -20.65
CA GLN A 46 3.28 6.42 -21.95
C GLN A 46 2.60 5.05 -21.79
N GLU A 47 3.07 4.24 -20.85
CA GLU A 47 2.52 2.91 -20.54
C GLU A 47 1.02 2.97 -20.25
N MET A 48 0.59 3.83 -19.33
CA MET A 48 -0.83 3.98 -19.00
C MET A 48 -1.65 4.51 -20.20
N THR A 49 -1.05 5.33 -21.05
CA THR A 49 -1.71 5.83 -22.26
C THR A 49 -2.00 4.70 -23.23
N GLU A 50 -1.01 3.86 -23.52
CA GLU A 50 -1.13 2.72 -24.42
C GLU A 50 -2.21 1.75 -23.93
N ASP A 51 -2.19 1.40 -22.64
CA ASP A 51 -3.20 0.55 -22.01
C ASP A 51 -4.62 1.11 -22.14
N ILE A 52 -4.81 2.40 -21.83
CA ILE A 52 -6.13 3.04 -21.90
C ILE A 52 -6.63 3.10 -23.34
N VAL A 53 -5.75 3.44 -24.29
CA VAL A 53 -6.10 3.48 -25.71
C VAL A 53 -6.55 2.10 -26.18
N GLN A 54 -5.78 1.06 -25.85
CA GLN A 54 -6.11 -0.32 -26.19
C GLN A 54 -7.48 -0.72 -25.62
N ASP A 55 -7.72 -0.47 -24.33
CA ASP A 55 -8.99 -0.76 -23.67
C ASP A 55 -10.18 -0.03 -24.31
N VAL A 56 -10.00 1.24 -24.71
CA VAL A 56 -11.04 2.02 -25.37
C VAL A 56 -11.40 1.39 -26.72
N PHE A 57 -10.42 1.00 -27.52
CA PHE A 57 -10.67 0.33 -28.80
C PHE A 57 -11.28 -1.06 -28.64
N ILE A 58 -10.87 -1.84 -27.63
CA ILE A 58 -11.53 -3.11 -27.28
C ILE A 58 -13.01 -2.85 -26.94
N LYS A 59 -13.31 -1.84 -26.12
CA LYS A 59 -14.69 -1.49 -25.77
C LYS A 59 -15.51 -1.01 -26.97
N LEU A 60 -14.89 -0.29 -27.90
CA LEU A 60 -15.52 0.09 -29.17
C LEU A 60 -15.90 -1.14 -29.97
N TRP A 61 -14.96 -2.08 -30.17
CA TRP A 61 -15.20 -3.31 -30.92
C TRP A 61 -16.30 -4.18 -30.29
N MET A 62 -16.31 -4.29 -28.96
CA MET A 62 -17.34 -5.05 -28.23
C MET A 62 -18.73 -4.41 -28.35
N LYS A 63 -18.82 -3.09 -28.56
CA LYS A 63 -20.08 -2.35 -28.73
C LYS A 63 -20.31 -1.88 -30.17
N ARG A 64 -19.62 -2.48 -31.16
CA ARG A 64 -19.61 -2.03 -32.55
C ARG A 64 -20.99 -1.89 -33.18
N GLU A 65 -21.92 -2.78 -32.82
CA GLU A 65 -23.29 -2.79 -33.35
C GLU A 65 -24.09 -1.52 -33.01
N THR A 66 -23.72 -0.82 -31.94
CA THR A 66 -24.39 0.40 -31.49
C THR A 66 -23.84 1.68 -32.13
N LEU A 67 -22.69 1.59 -32.80
CA LEU A 67 -21.95 2.77 -33.28
C LEU A 67 -22.68 3.56 -34.38
N PRO A 68 -23.37 2.94 -35.37
CA PRO A 68 -24.06 3.68 -36.42
C PRO A 68 -25.25 4.52 -35.91
N GLY A 69 -25.81 4.15 -34.74
CA GLY A 69 -26.92 4.87 -34.10
C GLY A 69 -26.48 6.10 -33.30
N LEU A 70 -25.18 6.42 -33.24
CA LEU A 70 -24.67 7.55 -32.50
C LEU A 70 -24.82 8.84 -33.29
N ASN A 71 -25.46 9.85 -32.69
CA ASN A 71 -25.56 11.19 -33.29
C ASN A 71 -24.19 11.86 -33.48
N ASN A 72 -23.23 11.56 -32.60
CA ASN A 72 -21.88 12.12 -32.66
C ASN A 72 -20.87 11.12 -32.07
N PHE A 73 -20.20 10.38 -32.96
CA PHE A 73 -19.22 9.36 -32.57
C PHE A 73 -18.01 9.96 -31.85
N ILE A 74 -17.52 11.12 -32.29
CA ILE A 74 -16.39 11.80 -31.65
C ILE A 74 -16.69 12.15 -30.20
N HIS A 75 -17.88 12.70 -29.95
CA HIS A 75 -18.31 13.04 -28.60
C HIS A 75 -18.41 11.80 -27.72
N TYR A 76 -18.96 10.71 -28.26
CA TYR A 76 -19.01 9.42 -27.59
C TYR A 76 -17.60 8.88 -27.27
N LEU A 77 -16.69 8.90 -28.25
CA LEU A 77 -15.31 8.45 -28.11
C LEU A 77 -14.56 9.28 -27.05
N PHE A 78 -14.77 10.59 -27.04
CA PHE A 78 -14.21 11.48 -26.05
C PHE A 78 -14.73 11.17 -24.64
N ILE A 79 -16.04 10.98 -24.45
CA ILE A 79 -16.61 10.62 -23.16
C ILE A 79 -16.10 9.26 -22.69
N LEU A 80 -16.08 8.28 -23.58
CA LEU A 80 -15.63 6.91 -23.29
C LEU A 80 -14.18 6.90 -22.80
N SER A 81 -13.29 7.55 -23.55
CA SER A 81 -11.87 7.64 -23.22
C SER A 81 -11.65 8.43 -21.93
N ARG A 82 -12.24 9.62 -21.79
CA ARG A 82 -12.15 10.45 -20.59
C ARG A 82 -12.58 9.68 -19.33
N ASN A 83 -13.72 9.00 -19.39
CA ASN A 83 -14.22 8.23 -18.24
C ASN A 83 -13.29 7.06 -17.91
N HIS A 84 -12.75 6.38 -18.92
CA HIS A 84 -11.80 5.29 -18.71
C HIS A 84 -10.50 5.80 -18.08
N THR A 85 -9.94 6.90 -18.60
CA THR A 85 -8.75 7.56 -18.04
C THR A 85 -8.93 7.92 -16.57
N PHE A 86 -10.04 8.58 -16.22
CA PHE A 86 -10.29 8.94 -14.82
C PHE A 86 -10.45 7.72 -13.91
N ASN A 87 -11.06 6.65 -14.39
CA ASN A 87 -11.17 5.40 -13.63
C ASN A 87 -9.78 4.78 -13.38
N CYS A 88 -8.92 4.75 -14.39
CA CYS A 88 -7.54 4.26 -14.26
C CYS A 88 -6.72 5.12 -13.30
N LEU A 89 -6.77 6.45 -13.42
CA LEU A 89 -6.10 7.38 -12.51
C LEU A 89 -6.58 7.23 -11.07
N ARG A 90 -7.89 7.11 -10.85
CA ARG A 90 -8.46 6.86 -9.52
C ARG A 90 -7.99 5.54 -8.93
N LYS A 91 -7.92 4.49 -9.75
CA LYS A 91 -7.41 3.17 -9.32
C LYS A 91 -5.94 3.25 -8.93
N LYS A 92 -5.11 3.93 -9.74
CA LYS A 92 -3.69 4.16 -9.45
C LYS A 92 -3.50 4.97 -8.16
N ALA A 93 -4.22 6.08 -7.98
CA ALA A 93 -4.17 6.88 -6.76
C ALA A 93 -4.53 6.06 -5.52
N ASN A 94 -5.58 5.23 -5.59
CA ASN A 94 -5.95 4.34 -4.48
C ASN A 94 -4.88 3.26 -4.22
N GLN A 95 -4.24 2.72 -5.27
CA GLN A 95 -3.15 1.77 -5.13
C GLN A 95 -1.92 2.41 -4.50
N GLU A 96 -1.57 3.65 -4.87
CA GLU A 96 -0.46 4.40 -4.27
C GLU A 96 -0.70 4.69 -2.80
N VAL A 97 -1.92 5.08 -2.40
CA VAL A 97 -2.28 5.25 -0.99
C VAL A 97 -2.08 3.95 -0.21
N ARG A 98 -2.60 2.84 -0.73
CA ARG A 98 -2.41 1.52 -0.10
C ARG A 98 -0.95 1.08 -0.06
N HIS A 99 -0.18 1.37 -1.10
CA HIS A 99 1.25 1.09 -1.13
C HIS A 99 2.01 1.93 -0.11
N ARG A 100 1.64 3.20 0.09
CA ARG A 100 2.22 4.04 1.15
C ARG A 100 1.84 3.54 2.54
N GLU A 101 0.61 3.09 2.74
CA GLU A 101 0.16 2.48 4.00
C GLU A 101 0.93 1.18 4.29
N TRP A 102 1.11 0.32 3.28
CA TRP A 102 1.93 -0.89 3.41
C TRP A 102 3.40 -0.60 3.60
N ALA A 103 3.97 0.35 2.85
CA ALA A 103 5.36 0.77 3.02
C ALA A 103 5.59 1.35 4.42
N ARG A 104 4.64 2.12 4.95
CA ARG A 104 4.68 2.60 6.34
C ARG A 104 4.62 1.45 7.35
N GLN A 105 3.78 0.44 7.13
CA GLN A 105 3.75 -0.75 7.99
C GLN A 105 5.07 -1.54 7.93
N PHE A 106 5.66 -1.66 6.74
CA PHE A 106 6.96 -2.30 6.54
C PHE A 106 8.11 -1.47 7.11
N GLU A 107 8.07 -0.13 7.04
CA GLU A 107 9.01 0.76 7.70
C GLU A 107 8.84 0.70 9.22
N GLU A 108 7.61 0.64 9.75
CA GLU A 108 7.36 0.42 11.18
C GLU A 108 7.88 -0.96 11.63
N GLU A 109 7.70 -2.03 10.85
CA GLU A 109 8.31 -3.35 11.12
C GLU A 109 9.84 -3.37 10.94
N THR A 110 10.38 -2.60 9.99
CA THR A 110 11.82 -2.53 9.72
C THR A 110 12.53 -1.66 10.75
N TYR A 111 11.96 -0.52 11.18
CA TYR A 111 12.46 0.26 12.32
C TYR A 111 12.43 -0.55 13.62
N MET A 112 11.45 -1.44 13.78
CA MET A 112 11.41 -2.40 14.89
C MET A 112 12.47 -3.52 14.78
N ASN A 113 13.00 -3.79 13.58
CA ASN A 113 13.98 -4.86 13.33
C ASN A 113 15.42 -4.37 13.03
N THR A 114 15.64 -3.08 12.73
CA THR A 114 16.97 -2.50 12.43
C THR A 114 17.41 -1.44 13.43
N ALA A 115 16.58 -1.11 14.43
CA ALA A 115 17.11 -0.55 15.66
C ALA A 115 17.97 -1.64 16.34
N PRO A 116 19.15 -1.31 16.89
CA PRO A 116 20.05 -2.31 17.47
C PRO A 116 19.35 -2.98 18.64
N GLU A 117 18.71 -4.15 18.46
CA GLU A 117 18.04 -4.96 19.50
C GLU A 117 17.66 -4.11 20.73
N ASN A 118 16.86 -3.07 20.48
CA ASN A 118 16.83 -1.90 21.37
C ASN A 118 16.27 -2.36 22.72
N ASP A 119 16.88 -1.87 23.81
CA ASP A 119 16.66 -2.15 25.25
C ASP A 119 15.21 -2.46 25.69
N TYR A 120 14.21 -2.07 24.89
CA TYR A 120 12.80 -2.35 25.11
C TYR A 120 12.42 -3.83 25.01
N SER A 121 12.98 -4.57 24.04
CA SER A 121 12.71 -6.00 23.87
C SER A 121 13.26 -6.82 25.04
N THR A 122 14.53 -6.55 25.40
CA THR A 122 15.20 -7.12 26.57
C THR A 122 14.52 -6.71 27.88
N LEU A 123 13.99 -5.48 27.98
CA LEU A 123 13.24 -5.02 29.15
C LEU A 123 11.93 -5.79 29.33
N ILE A 124 11.19 -6.05 28.25
CA ILE A 124 9.97 -6.87 28.28
C ILE A 124 10.31 -8.31 28.64
N GLU A 125 11.34 -8.90 28.04
CA GLU A 125 11.78 -10.26 28.38
C GLU A 125 12.18 -10.38 29.85
N THR A 126 12.89 -9.38 30.37
CA THR A 126 13.25 -9.30 31.79
C THR A 126 12.01 -9.12 32.68
N ALA A 127 11.01 -8.35 32.24
CA ALA A 127 9.76 -8.21 32.97
C ALA A 127 9.01 -9.56 33.05
N VAL A 128 8.98 -10.29 31.93
CA VAL A 128 8.34 -11.61 31.82
C VAL A 128 9.07 -12.65 32.67
N SER A 129 10.41 -12.60 32.76
CA SER A 129 11.18 -13.53 33.60
C SER A 129 10.99 -13.29 35.10
N LYS A 130 10.58 -12.08 35.50
CA LYS A 130 10.25 -11.71 36.89
C LYS A 130 8.82 -12.07 37.31
N LEU A 131 7.99 -12.58 36.41
CA LEU A 131 6.63 -13.00 36.73
C LEU A 131 6.61 -14.27 37.59
N PRO A 132 5.60 -14.42 38.47
CA PRO A 132 5.36 -15.69 39.14
C PRO A 132 5.16 -16.84 38.12
N PRO A 133 5.64 -18.07 38.39
CA PRO A 133 5.72 -19.14 37.40
C PRO A 133 4.41 -19.47 36.69
N GLN A 134 3.28 -19.44 37.40
CA GLN A 134 1.97 -19.68 36.77
C GLN A 134 1.52 -18.52 35.88
N GLN A 135 1.79 -17.27 36.28
CA GLN A 135 1.46 -16.09 35.47
C GLN A 135 2.31 -16.04 34.21
N GLN A 136 3.59 -16.37 34.33
CA GLN A 136 4.52 -16.48 33.21
C GLN A 136 4.05 -17.54 32.21
N LYS A 137 3.73 -18.76 32.66
CA LYS A 137 3.24 -19.84 31.78
C LYS A 137 1.97 -19.45 31.03
N VAL A 138 0.98 -18.90 31.74
CA VAL A 138 -0.28 -18.44 31.15
C VAL A 138 -0.03 -17.34 30.12
N TYR A 139 0.84 -16.37 30.44
CA TYR A 139 1.23 -15.29 29.52
C TYR A 139 1.92 -15.81 28.26
N LEU A 140 2.88 -16.71 28.38
CA LEU A 140 3.61 -17.28 27.24
C LEU A 140 2.70 -18.10 26.32
N LEU A 141 1.81 -18.93 26.88
CA LEU A 141 0.82 -19.69 26.10
C LEU A 141 -0.12 -18.75 25.34
N SER A 142 -0.60 -17.69 25.97
CA SER A 142 -1.45 -16.71 25.30
C SER A 142 -0.70 -15.93 24.21
N ARG A 143 0.54 -15.50 24.47
CA ARG A 143 1.28 -14.61 23.57
C ARG A 143 1.95 -15.34 22.41
N HIS A 144 2.60 -16.47 22.65
CA HIS A 144 3.34 -17.22 21.63
C HIS A 144 2.46 -18.22 20.87
N GLN A 145 1.53 -18.88 21.57
CA GLN A 145 0.68 -19.92 20.96
C GLN A 145 -0.73 -19.40 20.61
N ARG A 146 -1.04 -18.13 20.92
CA ARG A 146 -2.34 -17.48 20.64
C ARG A 146 -3.55 -18.24 21.20
N LEU A 147 -3.35 -19.02 22.26
CA LEU A 147 -4.40 -19.82 22.88
C LEU A 147 -5.43 -18.93 23.59
N LYS A 148 -6.70 -19.33 23.51
CA LYS A 148 -7.80 -18.73 24.25
C LYS A 148 -7.74 -19.15 25.72
N HIS A 149 -8.37 -18.37 26.59
CA HIS A 149 -8.34 -18.62 28.04
C HIS A 149 -8.85 -20.01 28.43
N GLU A 150 -9.83 -20.54 27.68
CA GLU A 150 -10.38 -21.89 27.86
C GLU A 150 -9.36 -22.98 27.51
N GLU A 151 -8.59 -22.81 26.44
CA GLU A 151 -7.54 -23.74 26.02
C GLU A 151 -6.37 -23.74 27.00
N ILE A 152 -5.97 -22.56 27.48
CA ILE A 152 -4.94 -22.41 28.52
C ILE A 152 -5.39 -23.05 29.83
N ALA A 153 -6.67 -22.86 30.19
CA ALA A 153 -7.27 -23.44 31.38
C ALA A 153 -7.26 -24.97 31.33
N ALA A 154 -7.67 -25.55 30.20
CA ALA A 154 -7.63 -26.99 29.96
C ALA A 154 -6.19 -27.53 30.04
N GLN A 155 -5.23 -26.85 29.44
CA GLN A 155 -3.83 -27.29 29.39
C GLN A 155 -3.13 -27.22 30.76
N LEU A 156 -3.46 -26.25 31.59
CA LEU A 156 -2.82 -26.03 32.90
C LEU A 156 -3.63 -26.60 34.09
N GLY A 157 -4.81 -27.17 33.83
CA GLY A 157 -5.69 -27.69 34.89
C GLY A 157 -6.23 -26.60 35.82
N ILE A 158 -6.46 -25.39 35.30
CA ILE A 158 -7.00 -24.23 36.05
C ILE A 158 -8.36 -23.81 35.46
N SER A 159 -9.09 -22.91 36.14
CA SER A 159 -10.32 -22.34 35.57
C SER A 159 -10.02 -21.26 34.51
N ALA A 160 -10.93 -21.06 33.55
CA ALA A 160 -10.82 -19.97 32.57
C ALA A 160 -10.76 -18.58 33.23
N GLU A 161 -11.47 -18.39 34.35
CA GLU A 161 -11.41 -17.17 35.15
C GLU A 161 -10.04 -17.00 35.84
N THR A 162 -9.44 -18.08 36.31
CA THR A 162 -8.06 -18.09 36.84
C THR A 162 -7.05 -17.72 35.75
N SER A 163 -7.23 -18.24 34.53
CA SER A 163 -6.41 -17.88 33.35
C SER A 163 -6.52 -16.38 33.02
N LYS A 164 -7.73 -15.83 32.93
CA LYS A 164 -7.96 -14.38 32.75
C LYS A 164 -7.30 -13.55 33.85
N LYS A 165 -7.44 -13.98 35.11
CA LYS A 165 -6.82 -13.32 36.27
C LYS A 165 -5.31 -13.32 36.18
N HIS A 166 -4.70 -14.45 35.82
CA HIS A 166 -3.24 -14.55 35.64
C HIS A 166 -2.73 -13.68 34.49
N ILE A 167 -3.44 -13.61 33.35
CA ILE A 167 -3.11 -12.68 32.27
C ILE A 167 -3.18 -11.23 32.75
N LYS A 168 -4.25 -10.84 33.45
CA LYS A 168 -4.42 -9.49 33.96
C LYS A 168 -3.30 -9.10 34.95
N LEU A 169 -2.90 -10.03 35.82
CA LEU A 169 -1.80 -9.81 36.77
C LEU A 169 -0.45 -9.73 36.06
N ALA A 170 -0.20 -10.62 35.08
CA ALA A 170 1.02 -10.60 34.27
C ALA A 170 1.17 -9.28 33.51
N LEU A 171 0.11 -8.82 32.83
CA LEU A 171 0.12 -7.54 32.12
C LEU A 171 0.38 -6.36 33.05
N ARG A 172 -0.28 -6.31 34.21
CA ARG A 172 -0.02 -5.26 35.21
C ARG A 172 1.43 -5.23 35.66
N ALA A 173 2.00 -6.38 35.98
CA ALA A 173 3.39 -6.49 36.41
C ALA A 173 4.38 -6.09 35.31
N ILE A 174 4.14 -6.51 34.06
CA ILE A 174 4.96 -6.12 32.90
C ILE A 174 4.89 -4.61 32.68
N THR A 175 3.68 -4.03 32.62
CA THR A 175 3.50 -2.59 32.41
C THR A 175 4.14 -1.77 33.53
N GLN A 176 4.02 -2.19 34.78
CA GLN A 176 4.66 -1.53 35.92
C GLN A 176 6.20 -1.59 35.83
N TYR A 177 6.75 -2.75 35.47
CA TYR A 177 8.19 -2.91 35.30
C TYR A 177 8.73 -2.01 34.19
N VAL A 178 8.05 -1.97 33.04
CA VAL A 178 8.43 -1.10 31.91
C VAL A 178 8.38 0.37 32.33
N HIS A 179 7.30 0.83 32.97
CA HIS A 179 7.21 2.22 33.43
C HIS A 179 8.35 2.64 34.36
N GLN A 180 8.75 1.77 35.29
CA GLN A 180 9.84 2.08 36.24
C GLN A 180 11.22 2.22 35.56
N HIS A 181 11.40 1.65 34.38
CA HIS A 181 12.68 1.67 33.66
C HIS A 181 12.66 2.59 32.42
N MET A 182 11.50 3.11 32.01
CA MET A 182 11.37 4.08 30.91
C MET A 182 12.02 5.43 31.24
N ASP A 183 11.89 5.91 32.49
CA ASP A 183 12.51 7.18 32.92
C ASP A 183 14.03 7.13 32.81
N THR A 184 14.64 5.98 33.13
CA THR A 184 16.09 5.77 33.01
C THR A 184 16.54 5.67 31.54
N VAL A 185 15.74 5.04 30.68
CA VAL A 185 16.06 4.94 29.23
C VAL A 185 15.98 6.31 28.56
N ILE A 186 14.98 7.13 28.90
CA ILE A 186 14.88 8.51 28.40
C ILE A 186 16.10 9.34 28.85
N LEU A 187 16.54 9.20 30.09
CA LEU A 187 17.73 9.88 30.59
C LEU A 187 19.01 9.45 29.85
N LEU A 188 19.17 8.15 29.57
CA LEU A 188 20.31 7.62 28.80
C LEU A 188 20.31 8.11 27.34
N ILE A 189 19.14 8.20 26.71
CA ILE A 189 18.99 8.78 25.36
C ILE A 189 19.33 10.28 25.37
N LEU A 190 18.88 11.02 26.38
CA LEU A 190 19.25 12.44 26.52
C LEU A 190 20.76 12.61 26.73
N LEU A 191 21.38 11.74 27.54
CA LEU A 191 22.83 11.72 27.76
C LEU A 191 23.61 11.31 26.51
N SER A 192 23.12 10.38 25.70
CA SER A 192 23.77 9.98 24.45
C SER A 192 23.67 11.06 23.37
N ILE A 193 22.51 11.73 23.26
CA ILE A 193 22.33 12.90 22.39
C ILE A 193 23.25 14.05 22.83
N PHE A 194 23.39 14.26 24.14
CA PHE A 194 24.32 15.25 24.68
C PHE A 194 25.77 14.85 24.37
N ALA A 195 26.18 13.62 24.65
CA ALA A 195 27.53 13.12 24.38
C ALA A 195 27.90 13.19 22.89
N ASN A 196 26.96 12.87 21.99
CA ASN A 196 27.16 12.92 20.53
C ASN A 196 27.23 14.36 19.98
N ARG A 197 26.70 15.35 20.72
CA ARG A 197 26.87 16.78 20.39
C ARG A 197 28.21 17.37 20.82
N TYR A 198 28.98 16.68 21.66
CA TYR A 198 30.27 17.14 22.18
C TYR A 198 31.49 16.38 21.63
N THR A 199 31.35 15.52 20.61
CA THR A 199 32.51 15.01 19.86
C THR A 199 32.89 16.02 18.77
N PRO A 200 33.88 16.91 18.97
CA PRO A 200 34.34 17.77 17.90
C PRO A 200 34.93 16.91 16.77
N PHE A 201 34.49 17.24 15.56
CA PHE A 201 34.95 16.70 14.28
C PHE A 201 36.48 16.81 14.19
N CYS A 202 37.21 15.77 14.57
CA CYS A 202 38.66 15.78 14.61
C CYS A 202 39.23 15.14 13.34
N GLY A 203 39.60 16.00 12.38
CA GLY A 203 40.73 15.79 11.46
C GLY A 203 40.56 14.83 10.28
N GLN A 204 40.21 15.35 9.09
CA GLN A 204 40.75 14.82 7.84
C GLN A 204 42.13 15.46 7.60
N PRO A 205 43.24 14.68 7.50
CA PRO A 205 44.49 15.23 7.01
C PRO A 205 44.41 15.39 5.48
N ALA A 206 44.79 16.58 5.01
CA ALA A 206 45.02 16.86 3.60
C ALA A 206 46.11 15.91 3.05
N LEU A 207 45.74 15.08 2.08
CA LEU A 207 46.69 14.37 1.25
C LEU A 207 47.00 15.22 0.03
N PHE A 208 48.17 15.86 0.09
CA PHE A 208 48.98 16.20 -1.08
C PHE A 208 49.23 14.93 -1.90
N LEU A 209 48.85 14.94 -3.18
CA LEU A 209 49.70 14.64 -4.35
C LEU A 209 48.95 15.03 -5.63
#